data_AF-A0A843ENY3-F1
#
_entry.id   AF-A0A843ENY3-F1
#
_cell.length_a   1.000
_cell.length_b   1.000
_cell.length_c   1.000
_cell.angle_alpha   90.00
_cell.angle_beta   90.00
_cell.angle_gamma   90.00
#
_symmetry.space_group_name_H-M   'P 1'
#
loop_
_entity.id
_entity.type
_entity.pdbx_description
1 polymer ?
#
loop_
_entity_poly.entity_id
_entity_poly.type
_entity_poly.pdbx_seq_one_letter_code
_entity_poly.pdbx_strand_id
1 'polypeptide(L)'
;MKCITCGEEYSDEFDFCPFCGAYPKKFCPKCFKEINDGGKICSDCGRELLPFEGFKKYQDLKEKGLEYLDKDNFKKSTECFERILKDWPQVEEINFLLAENYAFLDEIDKSLRQYERLAEINPRYMGVYSRIAKIYIEKEEIEKAREYLKKEHDAYPFENEHYIYSMHICFLEDDFEKANRILDRLFAIGPNEDDLLIFKINNDLNLKLVEYDPELVDLNERVKEYLEKNFNYSF
;
A
#
# COMPACT_ATOMS: atom_id res chain seq x y z
N MET A 1 23.20 -25.17 15.80
CA MET A 1 23.27 -23.69 15.72
C MET A 1 24.72 -23.24 15.86
N LYS A 2 25.09 -22.11 15.25
CA LYS A 2 26.43 -21.49 15.40
C LYS A 2 26.31 -20.24 16.27
N CYS A 3 27.13 -20.13 17.31
CA CYS A 3 27.13 -18.94 18.17
C CYS A 3 27.76 -17.77 17.42
N ILE A 4 27.05 -16.66 17.27
CA ILE A 4 27.60 -15.45 16.65
C ILE A 4 28.62 -14.72 17.55
N THR A 5 28.61 -14.99 18.86
CA THR A 5 29.50 -14.35 19.83
C THR A 5 30.85 -15.04 19.89
N CYS A 6 30.88 -16.37 20.02
CA CYS A 6 32.14 -17.13 20.16
C CYS A 6 32.48 -18.02 18.95
N GLY A 7 31.59 -18.13 17.96
CA GLY A 7 31.82 -18.91 16.74
C GLY A 7 31.57 -20.42 16.84
N GLU A 8 31.40 -20.96 18.05
CA GLU A 8 31.22 -22.40 18.29
C GLU A 8 29.87 -22.94 17.79
N GLU A 9 29.87 -24.17 17.29
CA GLU A 9 28.66 -24.91 16.92
C GLU A 9 28.12 -25.74 18.09
N TYR A 10 26.80 -25.74 18.29
CA TYR A 10 26.13 -26.46 19.38
C TYR A 10 24.71 -26.90 18.99
N SER A 11 24.13 -27.84 19.73
CA SER A 11 22.76 -28.35 19.52
C SER A 11 21.70 -27.24 19.69
N ASP A 12 20.59 -27.32 18.95
CA ASP A 12 19.42 -26.44 19.08
C ASP A 12 18.56 -26.73 20.33
N GLU A 13 18.87 -27.80 21.06
CA GLU A 13 18.26 -28.13 22.35
C GLU A 13 18.65 -27.16 23.49
N PHE A 14 19.76 -26.44 23.34
CA PHE A 14 20.22 -25.49 24.36
C PHE A 14 19.60 -24.10 24.15
N ASP A 15 19.00 -23.55 25.21
CA ASP A 15 18.44 -22.19 25.19
C ASP A 15 19.54 -21.09 25.14
N PHE A 16 20.79 -21.42 25.48
CA PHE A 16 21.97 -20.54 25.43
C PHE A 16 23.21 -21.28 24.92
N CYS A 17 24.22 -20.56 24.45
CA CYS A 17 25.49 -21.15 24.02
C CYS A 17 26.25 -21.73 25.23
N PRO A 18 26.53 -23.04 25.27
CA PRO A 18 27.17 -23.68 26.44
C PRO A 18 28.64 -23.26 26.62
N PHE A 19 29.26 -22.65 25.62
CA PHE A 19 30.67 -22.26 25.63
C PHE A 19 30.91 -20.84 26.16
N CYS A 20 30.00 -19.91 25.85
CA CYS A 20 30.17 -18.49 26.23
C CYS A 20 29.00 -17.89 27.02
N GLY A 21 27.91 -18.65 27.23
CA GLY A 21 26.72 -18.18 27.95
C GLY A 21 25.82 -17.22 27.17
N ALA A 22 26.15 -16.88 25.91
CA ALA A 22 25.34 -15.99 25.09
C ALA A 22 24.04 -16.65 24.63
N TYR A 23 22.93 -15.91 24.68
CA TYR A 23 21.66 -16.33 24.09
C TYR A 23 21.67 -16.16 22.56
N PRO A 24 21.04 -17.07 21.79
CA PRO A 24 20.80 -16.86 20.37
C PRO A 24 19.99 -15.59 20.15
N LYS A 25 20.37 -14.79 19.15
CA LYS A 25 19.57 -13.64 18.72
C LYS A 25 18.26 -14.12 18.12
N LYS A 26 17.14 -13.59 18.59
CA LYS A 26 15.82 -13.82 18.02
C LYS A 26 15.11 -12.52 17.71
N PHE A 27 14.11 -12.59 16.84
CA PHE A 27 13.35 -11.43 16.37
C PHE A 27 11.86 -11.69 16.48
N CYS A 28 11.15 -10.68 16.93
CA CYS A 28 9.70 -10.67 17.00
C CYS A 28 9.09 -10.44 15.61
N PRO A 29 8.29 -11.35 15.05
CA PRO A 29 7.75 -11.21 13.69
C PRO A 29 6.65 -10.16 13.54
N LYS A 30 6.22 -9.54 14.65
CA LYS A 30 5.23 -8.46 14.67
C LYS A 30 5.85 -7.11 14.99
N CYS A 31 6.77 -7.08 15.93
CA CYS A 31 7.35 -5.85 16.48
C CYS A 31 8.79 -5.59 16.01
N PHE A 32 9.39 -6.52 15.27
CA PHE A 32 10.75 -6.43 14.70
C PHE A 32 11.88 -6.21 15.71
N LYS A 33 11.58 -6.28 17.01
CA LYS A 33 12.58 -6.17 18.06
C LYS A 33 13.51 -7.39 18.08
N GLU A 34 14.81 -7.11 18.15
CA GLU A 34 15.83 -8.08 18.53
C GLU A 34 15.69 -8.40 20.02
N ILE A 35 15.69 -9.68 20.36
CA ILE A 35 15.54 -10.19 21.72
C ILE A 35 16.65 -11.20 21.98
N ASN A 36 17.42 -10.95 23.03
CA ASN A 36 18.67 -11.65 23.36
C ASN A 36 18.68 -12.18 24.80
N ASP A 37 17.51 -12.48 25.36
CA ASP A 37 17.31 -12.91 26.75
C ASP A 37 16.94 -14.40 26.89
N GLY A 38 16.94 -15.15 25.78
CA GLY A 38 16.53 -16.56 25.75
C GLY A 38 15.02 -16.78 25.62
N GLY A 39 14.22 -15.70 25.55
CA GLY A 39 12.79 -15.77 25.34
C GLY A 39 12.41 -16.65 24.13
N LYS A 40 11.27 -17.34 24.25
CA LYS A 40 10.62 -18.02 23.12
C LYS A 40 9.46 -17.19 22.56
N ILE A 41 8.98 -16.22 23.35
CA ILE A 41 7.81 -15.39 23.07
C ILE A 41 8.16 -13.93 23.32
N CYS A 42 7.67 -13.04 22.46
CA CYS A 42 7.79 -11.59 22.62
C CYS A 42 6.95 -11.11 23.81
N SER A 43 7.58 -10.42 24.75
CA SER A 43 6.93 -9.81 25.92
C SER A 43 5.90 -8.73 25.55
N ASP A 44 6.10 -8.01 24.45
CA ASP A 44 5.21 -6.91 24.05
C ASP A 44 3.94 -7.40 23.33
N CYS A 45 4.06 -8.46 22.53
CA CYS A 45 2.99 -8.85 21.60
C CYS A 45 2.56 -10.33 21.66
N GLY A 46 3.22 -11.15 22.49
CA GLY A 46 2.85 -12.55 22.72
C GLY A 46 3.17 -13.50 21.56
N ARG A 47 3.84 -13.05 20.50
CA ARG A 47 4.22 -13.92 19.37
C ARG A 47 5.49 -14.71 19.64
N GLU A 48 5.57 -15.90 19.06
CA GLU A 48 6.79 -16.69 19.01
C GLU A 48 7.92 -15.92 18.30
N LEU A 49 9.12 -16.02 18.86
CA LEU A 49 10.31 -15.34 18.35
C LEU A 49 11.01 -16.21 17.31
N LEU A 50 11.35 -15.61 16.17
CA LEU A 50 12.05 -16.27 15.08
C LEU A 50 13.57 -16.15 15.26
N PRO A 51 14.36 -17.16 14.85
CA PRO A 51 15.82 -17.09 14.90
C PRO A 51 16.37 -16.00 13.97
N PHE A 52 17.61 -15.56 14.20
CA PHE A 52 18.32 -14.60 13.34
C PHE A 52 18.35 -15.03 11.87
N GLU A 53 18.51 -16.32 11.57
CA GLU A 53 18.45 -16.86 10.21
C GLU A 53 17.10 -16.59 9.55
N GLY A 54 16.00 -16.60 10.33
CA GLY A 54 14.69 -16.17 9.88
C GLY A 54 14.71 -14.69 9.49
N PHE A 55 15.22 -13.81 10.36
CA PHE A 55 15.31 -12.38 10.06
C PHE A 55 16.20 -12.09 8.83
N LYS A 56 17.32 -12.79 8.68
CA LYS A 56 18.16 -12.70 7.47
C LYS A 56 17.40 -13.16 6.22
N LYS A 57 16.67 -14.27 6.30
CA LYS A 57 15.80 -14.76 5.23
C LYS A 57 14.72 -13.73 4.85
N TYR A 58 14.15 -13.02 5.83
CA TYR A 58 13.23 -11.89 5.56
C TYR A 58 13.91 -10.81 4.72
N GLN A 59 15.10 -10.36 5.13
CA GLN A 59 15.85 -9.32 4.41
C GLN A 59 16.18 -9.75 2.98
N ASP A 60 16.73 -10.96 2.81
CA ASP A 60 17.10 -11.51 1.51
C ASP A 60 15.87 -11.67 0.58
N LEU A 61 14.72 -12.08 1.12
CA LEU A 61 13.49 -12.18 0.34
C LEU A 61 12.91 -10.81 -0.01
N LYS A 62 12.98 -9.85 0.91
CA LYS A 62 12.49 -8.49 0.68
C LYS A 62 13.30 -7.84 -0.44
N GLU A 63 14.62 -7.89 -0.35
CA GLU A 63 15.53 -7.34 -1.36
C GLU A 63 15.27 -7.94 -2.74
N LYS A 64 15.15 -9.27 -2.84
CA LYS A 64 14.80 -9.95 -4.10
C LYS A 64 13.41 -9.58 -4.62
N GLY A 65 12.42 -9.46 -3.73
CA GLY A 65 11.07 -9.06 -4.10
C GLY A 65 11.01 -7.65 -4.70
N LEU A 66 11.79 -6.72 -4.13
CA LEU A 66 11.97 -5.36 -4.65
C LEU A 66 12.74 -5.36 -5.97
N GLU A 67 13.82 -6.15 -6.10
CA GLU A 67 14.55 -6.29 -7.36
C GLU A 67 13.66 -6.83 -8.50
N TYR A 68 12.73 -7.74 -8.17
CA TYR A 68 11.75 -8.21 -9.15
C TYR A 68 10.69 -7.16 -9.48
N LEU A 69 10.28 -6.32 -8.54
CA LEU A 69 9.41 -5.17 -8.79
C LEU A 69 10.05 -4.18 -9.75
N ASP A 70 11.32 -3.81 -9.53
CA ASP A 70 12.07 -2.89 -10.38
C ASP A 70 12.22 -3.38 -11.83
N LYS A 71 12.01 -4.68 -12.06
CA LYS A 71 12.05 -5.35 -13.38
C LYS A 71 10.66 -5.70 -13.90
N ASP A 72 9.60 -5.16 -13.30
CA ASP A 72 8.19 -5.45 -13.60
C ASP A 72 7.84 -6.96 -13.56
N ASN A 73 8.62 -7.75 -12.81
CA ASN A 73 8.41 -9.18 -12.65
C ASN A 73 7.50 -9.45 -11.44
N PHE A 74 6.26 -8.97 -11.53
CA PHE A 74 5.27 -9.03 -10.45
C PHE A 74 5.06 -10.46 -9.94
N LYS A 75 5.10 -11.48 -10.81
CA LYS A 75 4.95 -12.88 -10.42
C LYS A 75 6.05 -13.35 -9.44
N LYS A 76 7.33 -13.12 -9.77
CA LYS A 76 8.43 -13.53 -8.90
C LYS A 76 8.51 -12.66 -7.63
N SER A 77 8.11 -11.40 -7.74
CA SER A 77 7.98 -10.53 -6.58
C SER A 77 6.91 -11.05 -5.60
N THR A 78 5.74 -11.42 -6.10
CA THR A 78 4.66 -12.08 -5.33
C THR A 78 5.17 -13.32 -4.59
N GLU A 79 5.90 -14.21 -5.26
CA GLU A 79 6.49 -15.41 -4.62
C GLU A 79 7.42 -15.05 -3.45
N CYS A 80 8.17 -13.95 -3.55
CA CYS A 80 9.05 -13.48 -2.46
C CYS A 80 8.23 -12.94 -1.27
N PHE A 81 7.24 -12.09 -1.54
CA PHE A 81 6.41 -11.47 -0.52
C PHE A 81 5.47 -12.46 0.17
N GLU A 82 4.88 -13.43 -0.54
CA GLU A 82 4.11 -14.52 0.06
C GLU A 82 4.96 -15.35 1.03
N ARG A 83 6.22 -15.62 0.67
CA ARG A 83 7.16 -16.33 1.55
C ARG A 83 7.51 -15.53 2.80
N ILE A 84 7.57 -14.20 2.70
CA ILE A 84 7.73 -13.32 3.86
C ILE A 84 6.48 -13.38 4.74
N LEU A 85 5.29 -13.15 4.17
CA LEU A 85 4.05 -13.06 4.95
C LEU A 85 3.64 -14.38 5.61
N LYS A 86 4.18 -15.51 5.17
CA LYS A 86 4.06 -16.79 5.88
C LYS A 86 4.60 -16.72 7.31
N ASP A 87 5.76 -16.08 7.49
CA ASP A 87 6.47 -16.00 8.78
C ASP A 87 6.21 -14.64 9.47
N TRP A 88 6.05 -13.56 8.69
CA TRP A 88 5.73 -12.20 9.14
C TRP A 88 4.38 -11.69 8.58
N PRO A 89 3.23 -12.20 9.05
CA PRO A 89 1.92 -11.93 8.44
C PRO A 89 1.36 -10.51 8.62
N GLN A 90 2.04 -9.63 9.35
CA GLN A 90 1.55 -8.28 9.71
C GLN A 90 2.48 -7.16 9.23
N VAL A 91 3.44 -7.46 8.34
CA VAL A 91 4.32 -6.42 7.80
C VAL A 91 3.53 -5.57 6.83
N GLU A 92 3.21 -4.36 7.23
CA GLU A 92 2.34 -3.44 6.48
C GLU A 92 2.84 -3.21 5.06
N GLU A 93 4.11 -2.82 4.93
CA GLU A 93 4.79 -2.60 3.65
C GLU A 93 4.69 -3.82 2.71
N ILE A 94 4.89 -5.03 3.22
CA ILE A 94 4.86 -6.25 2.39
C ILE A 94 3.42 -6.63 2.01
N ASN A 95 2.43 -6.38 2.89
CA ASN A 95 1.03 -6.56 2.53
C ASN A 95 0.63 -5.57 1.42
N PHE A 96 1.08 -4.32 1.50
CA PHE A 96 0.85 -3.31 0.47
C PHE A 96 1.48 -3.71 -0.87
N LEU A 97 2.77 -4.04 -0.89
CA LEU A 97 3.48 -4.45 -2.12
C LEU A 97 2.90 -5.72 -2.74
N LEU A 98 2.46 -6.67 -1.92
CA LEU A 98 1.78 -7.87 -2.41
C LEU A 98 0.42 -7.53 -3.04
N ALA A 99 -0.34 -6.60 -2.44
CA ALA A 99 -1.60 -6.13 -3.00
C ALA A 99 -1.42 -5.44 -4.36
N GLU A 100 -0.41 -4.57 -4.47
CA GLU A 100 -0.02 -3.91 -5.73
C GLU A 100 0.38 -4.95 -6.80
N ASN A 101 1.23 -5.93 -6.45
CA ASN A 101 1.58 -7.01 -7.37
C ASN A 101 0.37 -7.78 -7.89
N TYR A 102 -0.57 -8.13 -7.00
CA TYR A 102 -1.80 -8.80 -7.41
C TYR A 102 -2.64 -7.92 -8.34
N ALA A 103 -2.69 -6.60 -8.11
CA ALA A 103 -3.38 -5.67 -9.01
C ALA A 103 -2.71 -5.64 -10.40
N PHE A 104 -1.38 -5.55 -10.49
CA PHE A 104 -0.65 -5.60 -11.77
C PHE A 104 -0.81 -6.94 -12.51
N LEU A 105 -1.06 -8.02 -11.78
CA LEU A 105 -1.31 -9.36 -12.33
C LEU A 105 -2.79 -9.60 -12.68
N ASP A 106 -3.65 -8.58 -12.56
CA ASP A 106 -5.10 -8.68 -12.76
C ASP A 106 -5.79 -9.67 -11.79
N GLU A 107 -5.14 -9.98 -10.67
CA GLU A 107 -5.68 -10.81 -9.59
C GLU A 107 -6.43 -9.96 -8.57
N ILE A 108 -7.41 -9.19 -9.04
CA ILE A 108 -8.09 -8.11 -8.31
C ILE A 108 -8.66 -8.57 -6.95
N ASP A 109 -9.27 -9.74 -6.87
CA ASP A 109 -9.81 -10.26 -5.61
C ASP A 109 -8.74 -10.58 -4.57
N LYS A 110 -7.53 -11.01 -5.00
CA LYS A 110 -6.42 -11.21 -4.07
C LYS A 110 -5.86 -9.87 -3.61
N SER A 111 -5.75 -8.90 -4.53
CA SER A 111 -5.32 -7.53 -4.23
C SER A 111 -6.21 -6.89 -3.17
N LEU A 112 -7.53 -6.92 -3.39
CA LEU A 112 -8.53 -6.39 -2.46
C LEU A 112 -8.40 -7.00 -1.06
N ARG A 113 -8.27 -8.33 -0.95
CA ARG A 113 -8.08 -9.01 0.34
C ARG A 113 -6.82 -8.57 1.07
N GLN A 114 -5.72 -8.29 0.35
CA GLN A 114 -4.49 -7.80 0.99
C GLN A 114 -4.63 -6.35 1.45
N TYR A 115 -5.30 -5.48 0.68
CA TYR A 115 -5.58 -4.12 1.13
C TYR A 115 -6.53 -4.08 2.32
N GLU A 116 -7.60 -4.88 2.33
CA GLU A 116 -8.54 -4.97 3.46
C GLU A 116 -7.82 -5.43 4.73
N ARG A 117 -6.96 -6.45 4.61
CA ARG A 117 -6.10 -6.90 5.70
C ARG A 117 -5.14 -5.81 6.17
N LEU A 118 -4.53 -5.08 5.26
CA LEU A 118 -3.64 -3.96 5.61
C LEU A 118 -4.42 -2.87 6.37
N ALA A 119 -5.63 -2.55 5.94
CA ALA A 119 -6.51 -1.61 6.63
C ALA A 119 -6.95 -2.10 8.02
N GLU A 120 -7.07 -3.41 8.24
CA GLU A 120 -7.29 -3.98 9.58
C GLU A 120 -6.05 -3.87 10.48
N ILE A 121 -4.85 -4.11 9.90
CA ILE A 121 -3.57 -4.03 10.62
C ILE A 121 -3.28 -2.58 11.00
N ASN A 122 -3.39 -1.68 10.03
CA ASN A 122 -3.14 -0.26 10.16
C ASN A 122 -4.25 0.53 9.44
N PRO A 123 -5.30 0.94 10.19
CA PRO A 123 -6.37 1.79 9.67
C PRO A 123 -5.92 3.18 9.21
N ARG A 124 -4.66 3.55 9.46
CA ARG A 124 -4.04 4.78 8.98
C ARG A 124 -2.87 4.44 8.06
N TYR A 125 -2.89 3.34 7.32
CA TYR A 125 -1.90 3.16 6.26
C TYR A 125 -2.29 4.05 5.08
N MET A 126 -1.40 4.95 4.69
CA MET A 126 -1.67 5.96 3.66
C MET A 126 -2.02 5.30 2.31
N GLY A 127 -3.09 5.77 1.66
CA GLY A 127 -3.50 5.28 0.34
C GLY A 127 -4.19 3.91 0.34
N VAL A 128 -4.33 3.21 1.46
CA VAL A 128 -4.96 1.87 1.46
C VAL A 128 -6.44 1.94 1.09
N TYR A 129 -7.19 2.92 1.61
CA TYR A 129 -8.61 2.99 1.33
C TYR A 129 -8.89 3.55 -0.06
N SER A 130 -8.02 4.41 -0.59
CA SER A 130 -8.12 4.88 -1.98
C SER A 130 -7.93 3.72 -2.98
N ARG A 131 -6.99 2.80 -2.74
CA ARG A 131 -6.80 1.58 -3.55
C ARG A 131 -8.01 0.65 -3.48
N ILE A 132 -8.58 0.45 -2.30
CA ILE A 132 -9.81 -0.33 -2.14
C ILE A 132 -10.98 0.33 -2.88
N ALA A 133 -11.14 1.65 -2.72
CA ALA A 133 -12.19 2.40 -3.40
C ALA A 133 -12.06 2.31 -4.93
N LYS A 134 -10.84 2.45 -5.47
CA LYS A 134 -10.57 2.26 -6.90
C LYS A 134 -11.07 0.89 -7.39
N ILE A 135 -10.74 -0.18 -6.68
CA ILE A 135 -11.20 -1.54 -7.04
C ILE A 135 -12.73 -1.62 -7.03
N TYR A 136 -13.41 -1.02 -6.04
CA TYR A 136 -14.87 -1.02 -6.00
C TYR A 136 -15.50 -0.14 -7.08
N ILE A 137 -14.85 0.95 -7.50
CA ILE A 137 -15.26 1.76 -8.66
C ILE A 137 -15.20 0.91 -9.94
N GLU A 138 -14.09 0.21 -10.16
CA GLU A 138 -13.90 -0.68 -11.32
C GLU A 138 -14.89 -1.86 -11.34
N LYS A 139 -15.37 -2.29 -10.17
CA LYS A 139 -16.43 -3.29 -10.01
C LYS A 139 -17.86 -2.71 -10.09
N GLU A 140 -18.01 -1.41 -10.34
CA GLU A 140 -19.28 -0.68 -10.32
C GLU A 140 -20.03 -0.72 -8.98
N GLU A 141 -19.35 -1.08 -7.88
CA GLU A 141 -19.89 -1.11 -6.52
C GLU A 141 -19.70 0.25 -5.83
N ILE A 142 -20.32 1.29 -6.42
CA ILE A 142 -20.09 2.70 -6.09
C ILE A 142 -20.29 3.02 -4.59
N GLU A 143 -21.32 2.47 -3.94
CA GLU A 143 -21.58 2.77 -2.53
C GLU A 143 -20.47 2.26 -1.60
N LYS A 144 -19.88 1.09 -1.91
CA LYS A 144 -18.72 0.61 -1.16
C LYS A 144 -17.51 1.51 -1.40
N ALA A 145 -17.28 1.93 -2.65
CA ALA A 145 -16.21 2.86 -2.95
C ALA A 145 -16.33 4.16 -2.12
N ARG A 146 -17.54 4.73 -2.01
CA ARG A 146 -17.80 5.92 -1.17
C ARG A 146 -17.53 5.67 0.31
N GLU A 147 -17.89 4.50 0.84
CA GLU A 147 -17.59 4.14 2.23
C GLU A 147 -16.08 4.18 2.49
N TYR A 148 -15.29 3.60 1.59
CA TYR A 148 -13.83 3.58 1.71
C TYR A 148 -13.19 4.94 1.48
N LEU A 149 -13.67 5.75 0.52
CA LEU A 149 -13.19 7.13 0.35
C LEU A 149 -13.48 8.00 1.57
N LYS A 150 -14.62 7.77 2.25
CA LYS A 150 -14.91 8.42 3.53
C LYS A 150 -13.89 8.01 4.60
N LYS A 151 -13.55 6.72 4.70
CA LYS A 151 -12.50 6.24 5.63
C LYS A 151 -11.14 6.87 5.32
N GLU A 152 -10.77 7.02 4.04
CA GLU A 152 -9.56 7.74 3.62
C GLU A 152 -9.60 9.19 4.10
N HIS A 153 -10.68 9.91 3.81
CA HIS A 153 -10.84 11.30 4.22
C HIS A 153 -10.78 11.48 5.75
N ASP A 154 -11.42 10.59 6.51
CA ASP A 154 -11.40 10.62 7.97
C ASP A 154 -9.99 10.33 8.53
N ALA A 155 -9.21 9.47 7.89
CA ALA A 155 -7.83 9.15 8.28
C ALA A 155 -6.81 10.22 7.83
N TYR A 156 -7.06 10.80 6.65
CA TYR A 156 -6.17 11.66 5.86
C TYR A 156 -6.95 12.80 5.17
N PRO A 157 -7.40 13.81 5.93
CA PRO A 157 -8.31 14.83 5.41
C PRO A 157 -7.68 15.79 4.39
N PHE A 158 -6.36 15.80 4.28
CA PHE A 158 -5.59 16.68 3.37
C PHE A 158 -4.97 15.92 2.20
N GLU A 159 -5.27 14.63 2.04
CA GLU A 159 -4.79 13.87 0.89
C GLU A 159 -5.68 14.06 -0.33
N ASN A 160 -5.06 14.10 -1.50
CA ASN A 160 -5.72 14.47 -2.75
C ASN A 160 -6.43 13.27 -3.41
N GLU A 161 -5.92 12.05 -3.22
CA GLU A 161 -6.43 10.84 -3.89
C GLU A 161 -7.92 10.61 -3.66
N HIS A 162 -8.47 10.88 -2.46
CA HIS A 162 -9.90 10.65 -2.21
C HIS A 162 -10.80 11.61 -3.01
N TYR A 163 -10.34 12.84 -3.26
CA TYR A 163 -11.06 13.80 -4.10
C TYR A 163 -11.03 13.36 -5.57
N ILE A 164 -9.90 12.83 -6.04
CA ILE A 164 -9.76 12.31 -7.41
C ILE A 164 -10.75 11.17 -7.66
N TYR A 165 -10.80 10.18 -6.78
CA TYR A 165 -11.75 9.06 -6.92
C TYR A 165 -13.20 9.49 -6.67
N SER A 166 -13.44 10.47 -5.79
CA SER A 166 -14.78 11.04 -5.61
C SER A 166 -15.28 11.74 -6.86
N MET A 167 -14.41 12.44 -7.59
CA MET A 167 -14.75 13.02 -8.89
C MET A 167 -15.00 11.95 -9.93
N HIS A 168 -14.19 10.88 -9.97
CA HIS A 168 -14.45 9.72 -10.85
C HIS A 168 -15.85 9.16 -10.64
N ILE A 169 -16.27 8.96 -9.39
CA ILE A 169 -17.64 8.53 -9.09
C ILE A 169 -18.69 9.53 -9.61
N CYS A 170 -18.46 10.85 -9.43
CA CYS A 170 -19.40 11.85 -9.94
C CYS A 170 -19.53 11.80 -11.47
N PHE A 171 -18.44 11.52 -12.19
CA PHE A 171 -18.48 11.32 -13.63
C PHE A 171 -19.26 10.07 -14.05
N LEU A 172 -19.15 8.96 -13.30
CA LEU A 172 -19.92 7.74 -13.58
C LEU A 172 -21.43 7.92 -13.33
N GLU A 173 -21.81 8.94 -12.57
CA GLU A 173 -23.21 9.26 -12.22
C GLU A 173 -23.75 10.49 -12.95
N ASP A 174 -22.95 11.11 -13.84
CA ASP A 174 -23.25 12.38 -14.51
C ASP A 174 -23.55 13.56 -13.53
N ASP A 175 -23.02 13.52 -12.30
CA ASP A 175 -23.16 14.57 -11.28
C ASP A 175 -22.01 15.59 -11.38
N PHE A 176 -21.93 16.28 -12.52
CA PHE A 176 -20.86 17.25 -12.81
C PHE A 176 -20.90 18.48 -11.90
N GLU A 177 -22.08 18.86 -11.38
CA GLU A 177 -22.21 19.96 -10.42
C GLU A 177 -21.49 19.62 -9.10
N LYS A 178 -21.57 18.37 -8.65
CA LYS A 178 -20.78 17.89 -7.51
C LYS A 178 -19.30 17.72 -7.86
N ALA A 179 -18.97 17.25 -9.06
CA ALA A 179 -17.57 17.17 -9.52
C ALA A 179 -16.88 18.54 -9.46
N ASN A 180 -17.54 19.60 -9.95
CA ASN A 180 -17.06 20.98 -9.88
C ASN A 180 -16.75 21.44 -8.46
N ARG A 181 -17.67 21.17 -7.51
CA ARG A 181 -17.47 21.50 -6.09
C ARG A 181 -16.32 20.71 -5.46
N ILE A 182 -16.08 19.48 -5.90
CA ILE A 182 -14.96 18.67 -5.43
C ILE A 182 -13.64 19.22 -5.99
N LEU A 183 -13.61 19.61 -7.27
CA LEU A 183 -12.43 20.21 -7.89
C LEU A 183 -12.03 21.52 -7.19
N ASP A 184 -12.99 22.35 -6.81
CA ASP A 184 -12.73 23.56 -6.01
C ASP A 184 -12.05 23.23 -4.67
N ARG A 185 -12.51 22.17 -3.99
CA ARG A 185 -11.90 21.72 -2.73
C ARG A 185 -10.50 21.17 -2.95
N LEU A 186 -10.29 20.41 -4.02
CA LEU A 186 -8.98 19.90 -4.39
C LEU A 186 -8.01 21.06 -4.60
N PHE A 187 -8.35 22.04 -5.45
CA PHE A 187 -7.52 23.23 -5.67
C PHE A 187 -7.25 24.04 -4.41
N ALA A 188 -8.20 24.10 -3.47
CA ALA A 188 -8.00 24.79 -2.19
C ALA A 188 -6.99 24.08 -1.27
N ILE A 189 -6.85 22.76 -1.39
CA ILE A 189 -5.85 21.96 -0.65
C ILE A 189 -4.48 22.06 -1.30
N GLY A 190 -4.44 22.22 -2.62
CA GLY A 190 -3.22 22.36 -3.41
C GLY A 190 -2.73 21.02 -3.93
N PRO A 191 -3.31 20.50 -5.03
CA PRO A 191 -2.83 19.28 -5.66
C PRO A 191 -1.44 19.47 -6.23
N ASN A 192 -0.65 18.40 -6.20
CA ASN A 192 0.60 18.36 -6.95
C ASN A 192 0.32 18.06 -8.44
N GLU A 193 1.37 18.06 -9.25
CA GLU A 193 1.27 17.80 -10.69
C GLU A 193 0.75 16.37 -10.98
N ASP A 194 1.21 15.38 -10.23
CA ASP A 194 0.83 13.97 -10.41
C ASP A 194 -0.66 13.74 -10.11
N ASP A 195 -1.20 14.37 -9.06
CA ASP A 195 -2.62 14.33 -8.69
C ASP A 195 -3.50 14.80 -9.85
N LEU A 196 -3.11 15.90 -10.49
CA LEU A 196 -3.84 16.49 -11.61
C LEU A 196 -3.70 15.66 -12.89
N LEU A 197 -2.55 15.02 -13.09
CA LEU A 197 -2.34 14.10 -14.20
C LEU A 197 -3.21 12.85 -14.06
N ILE A 198 -3.30 12.28 -12.85
CA ILE A 198 -4.18 11.13 -12.55
C ILE A 198 -5.63 11.51 -12.79
N PHE A 199 -6.08 12.68 -12.31
CA PHE A 199 -7.42 13.20 -12.60
C PHE A 199 -7.68 13.27 -14.10
N LYS A 200 -6.76 13.86 -14.87
CA LYS A 200 -6.90 14.03 -16.31
C LYS A 200 -6.99 12.68 -17.03
N ILE A 201 -6.15 11.70 -16.67
CA ILE A 201 -6.19 10.36 -17.27
C ILE A 201 -7.56 9.70 -17.04
N ASN A 202 -8.07 9.77 -15.81
CA ASN A 202 -9.39 9.21 -15.49
C ASN A 202 -10.51 9.92 -16.26
N ASN A 203 -10.44 11.26 -16.39
CA ASN A 203 -11.43 12.04 -17.14
C ASN A 203 -11.38 11.76 -18.66
N ASP A 204 -10.19 11.73 -19.26
CA ASP A 204 -10.00 11.46 -20.69
C ASP A 204 -10.44 10.04 -21.09
N LEU A 205 -10.34 9.07 -20.17
CA LEU A 205 -10.92 7.72 -20.35
C LEU A 205 -12.45 7.77 -20.39
N ASN A 206 -13.08 8.56 -19.51
CA ASN A 206 -14.54 8.73 -19.49
C ASN A 206 -15.07 9.50 -20.71
N LEU A 207 -14.36 10.54 -21.17
CA LEU A 207 -14.69 11.30 -22.37
C LEU A 207 -14.63 10.48 -23.68
N LYS A 208 -13.85 9.41 -23.72
CA LYS A 208 -13.88 8.47 -24.85
C LYS A 208 -15.13 7.57 -24.83
N LEU A 209 -15.78 7.44 -23.69
CA LEU A 209 -17.00 6.63 -23.50
C LEU A 209 -18.28 7.47 -23.61
N VAL A 210 -18.22 8.78 -23.35
CA VAL A 210 -19.35 9.72 -23.39
C VAL A 210 -19.13 10.75 -24.51
N GLU A 211 -20.05 10.84 -25.48
CA GLU A 211 -19.98 11.85 -26.55
C GLU A 211 -20.08 13.28 -25.99
N TYR A 212 -18.98 14.03 -26.05
CA TYR A 212 -18.88 15.50 -26.00
C TYR A 212 -19.83 16.23 -25.02
N ASP A 213 -19.66 16.03 -23.71
CA ASP A 213 -20.33 16.83 -22.68
C ASP A 213 -19.60 18.19 -22.47
N PRO A 214 -20.25 19.35 -22.66
CA PRO A 214 -19.65 20.66 -22.43
C PRO A 214 -19.14 20.89 -21.00
N GLU A 215 -19.76 20.29 -19.98
CA GLU A 215 -19.34 20.45 -18.58
C GLU A 215 -18.02 19.70 -18.30
N LEU A 216 -17.76 18.60 -19.04
CA LEU A 216 -16.48 17.90 -19.00
C LEU A 216 -15.35 18.69 -19.63
N VAL A 217 -15.65 19.46 -20.69
CA VAL A 217 -14.68 20.36 -21.35
C VAL A 217 -14.22 21.45 -20.37
N ASP A 218 -15.16 22.06 -19.64
CA ASP A 218 -14.86 23.09 -18.63
C ASP A 218 -13.93 22.58 -17.52
N LEU A 219 -14.21 21.38 -16.97
CA LEU A 219 -13.36 20.78 -15.92
C LEU A 219 -11.91 20.56 -16.39
N ASN A 220 -11.72 20.10 -17.63
CA ASN A 220 -10.39 19.90 -18.21
C ASN A 220 -9.65 21.22 -18.45
N GLU A 221 -10.35 22.26 -18.91
CA GLU A 221 -9.76 23.59 -19.07
C GLU A 221 -9.31 24.17 -17.72
N ARG A 222 -10.12 24.04 -16.67
CA ARG A 222 -9.77 24.48 -15.32
C ARG A 222 -8.52 23.79 -14.77
N VAL A 223 -8.36 22.49 -14.99
CA VAL A 223 -7.14 21.76 -14.60
C VAL A 223 -5.94 22.21 -15.40
N LYS A 224 -6.11 22.43 -16.71
CA LYS A 224 -5.06 22.97 -17.58
C LYS A 224 -4.59 24.36 -17.11
N GLU A 225 -5.51 25.27 -16.84
CA GLU A 225 -5.18 26.61 -16.32
C GLU A 225 -4.44 26.54 -14.98
N TYR A 226 -4.86 25.64 -14.08
CA TYR A 226 -4.17 25.42 -12.82
C TYR A 226 -2.73 24.92 -13.03
N LEU A 227 -2.53 23.95 -13.93
CA LEU A 227 -1.21 23.41 -14.26
C LEU A 227 -0.27 24.48 -14.87
N GLU A 228 -0.78 25.26 -15.82
CA GLU A 228 -0.03 26.36 -16.45
C GLU A 228 0.39 27.41 -15.42
N LYS A 229 -0.53 27.78 -14.51
CA LYS A 229 -0.30 28.82 -13.50
C LYS A 229 0.67 28.38 -12.40
N ASN A 230 0.63 27.12 -11.98
CA ASN A 230 1.34 26.66 -10.78
C ASN A 230 2.60 25.84 -11.06
N PHE A 231 2.71 25.19 -12.23
CA PHE A 231 3.80 24.25 -12.54
C PHE A 231 4.56 24.56 -13.84
N ASN A 232 4.28 25.68 -14.52
CA ASN A 232 4.88 26.01 -15.83
C ASN A 232 4.71 24.88 -16.87
N TYR A 233 3.63 24.13 -16.77
CA TYR A 233 3.33 23.02 -17.66
C TYR A 233 2.78 23.55 -18.99
N SER A 234 3.41 23.23 -20.12
CA SER A 234 2.93 23.61 -21.46
C SER A 234 2.36 22.39 -22.19
N PHE A 235 1.10 22.46 -22.61
CA PHE A 235 0.40 21.43 -23.40
C PHE A 235 0.76 21.44 -24.88
#